data_AF-A0A920T236-F1
#
_entry.id   AF-A0A920T236-F1
#
_cell.length_a   1.000
_cell.length_b   1.000
_cell.length_c   1.000
_cell.angle_alpha   90.00
_cell.angle_beta   90.00
_cell.angle_gamma   90.00
#
_symmetry.space_group_name_H-M   'P 1'
#
loop_
_entity.id
_entity.type
_entity.pdbx_description
1 polymer ?
#
loop_
_entity_poly.entity_id
_entity_poly.type
_entity_poly.pdbx_seq_one_letter_code
_entity_poly.pdbx_strand_id
1 'polypeptide(L)'
;MGESWVTKPSELLTKENLKYFVPTDDMTYFEKINAVTRFIIYGSVLLYLVRGESLILLIPLISMIIIYCLVKWGLGLKELKEYFGEKEEQINDDCLKPSLNNPFMNVMPGDSRDRPEACSYTQDTKKQIEDAFESNLYEDINDIYGRNNSQRQFYTMPNTAIANKQTDFANWLYNNGPTKKENPSWK
;
A
#
# COMPACT_ATOMS: atom_id res chain seq x y z
N MET A 1 -11.94 13.17 -11.30
CA MET A 1 -11.20 13.16 -10.01
C MET A 1 -11.94 14.11 -9.09
N GLY A 2 -12.53 13.60 -7.99
CA GLY A 2 -13.26 14.43 -7.05
C GLY A 2 -12.34 15.44 -6.34
N GLU A 3 -12.83 16.66 -6.14
CA GLU A 3 -12.15 17.69 -5.36
C GLU A 3 -12.69 17.72 -3.93
N SER A 4 -11.86 18.11 -2.97
CA SER A 4 -12.29 18.29 -1.58
C SER A 4 -13.20 19.51 -1.44
N TRP A 5 -14.11 19.47 -0.48
CA TRP A 5 -14.93 20.63 -0.14
C TRP A 5 -14.13 21.85 0.32
N VAL A 6 -12.90 21.63 0.79
CA VAL A 6 -11.95 22.68 1.19
C VAL A 6 -11.53 23.54 -0.01
N THR A 7 -11.45 22.97 -1.21
CA THR A 7 -11.17 23.70 -2.45
C THR A 7 -12.45 24.21 -3.09
N LYS A 8 -13.50 23.37 -3.09
CA LYS A 8 -14.79 23.68 -3.71
C LYS A 8 -15.96 23.33 -2.79
N PRO A 9 -16.47 24.30 -2.00
CA PRO A 9 -17.51 24.04 -0.99
C PRO A 9 -18.83 23.48 -1.55
N SER A 10 -19.13 23.72 -2.82
CA SER A 10 -20.34 23.21 -3.47
C SER A 10 -20.38 21.69 -3.59
N GLU A 11 -19.23 21.00 -3.53
CA GLU A 11 -19.14 19.54 -3.61
C GLU A 11 -19.76 18.84 -2.37
N LEU A 12 -19.95 19.52 -1.24
CA LEU A 12 -20.54 18.92 -0.04
C LEU A 12 -22.01 18.53 -0.23
N LEU A 13 -22.77 19.37 -0.93
CA LEU A 13 -24.24 19.30 -0.99
C LEU A 13 -24.76 18.98 -2.40
N THR A 14 -23.94 18.37 -3.26
CA THR A 14 -24.41 17.88 -4.55
C THR A 14 -25.37 16.70 -4.37
N LYS A 15 -26.49 16.73 -5.09
CA LYS A 15 -27.59 15.76 -4.96
C LYS A 15 -27.15 14.29 -5.13
N GLU A 16 -26.14 14.07 -5.96
CA GLU A 16 -25.55 12.75 -6.25
C GLU A 16 -24.74 12.21 -5.06
N ASN A 17 -24.05 13.09 -4.34
CA ASN A 17 -23.15 12.73 -3.25
C ASN A 17 -23.84 12.63 -1.88
N LEU A 18 -25.12 13.03 -1.76
CA LEU A 18 -25.87 12.97 -0.49
C LEU A 18 -26.03 11.54 0.05
N LYS A 19 -26.02 10.53 -0.83
CA LYS A 19 -26.09 9.12 -0.42
C LYS A 19 -24.74 8.58 0.07
N TYR A 20 -23.65 9.22 -0.34
CA TYR A 20 -22.28 8.79 -0.06
C TYR A 20 -21.69 9.62 1.08
N PHE A 21 -22.08 9.24 2.29
CA PHE A 21 -21.62 9.89 3.52
C PHE A 21 -20.74 8.98 4.40
N VAL A 22 -20.62 7.69 4.10
CA VAL A 22 -19.69 6.77 4.79
C VAL A 22 -18.47 6.58 3.90
N PRO A 23 -17.23 6.75 4.40
CA PRO A 23 -16.02 6.52 3.62
C PRO A 23 -15.85 5.03 3.31
N THR A 24 -15.62 4.69 2.05
CA THR A 24 -15.36 3.33 1.56
C THR A 24 -14.05 3.27 0.76
N ASP A 25 -13.50 2.07 0.54
CA ASP A 25 -12.15 1.90 -0.02
C ASP A 25 -12.03 2.26 -1.50
N ASP A 26 -13.15 2.27 -2.23
CA ASP A 26 -13.27 2.72 -3.61
C ASP A 26 -13.18 4.25 -3.76
N MET A 27 -13.24 5.01 -2.66
CA MET A 27 -13.19 6.47 -2.70
C MET A 27 -11.77 7.01 -2.73
N THR A 28 -11.55 8.05 -3.52
CA THR A 28 -10.30 8.81 -3.47
C THR A 28 -10.15 9.54 -2.13
N TYR A 29 -8.92 9.91 -1.76
CA TYR A 29 -8.63 10.65 -0.54
C TYR A 29 -9.51 11.91 -0.36
N PHE A 30 -9.73 12.67 -1.44
CA PHE A 30 -10.56 13.88 -1.40
C PHE A 30 -12.05 13.57 -1.21
N GLU A 31 -12.53 12.47 -1.81
CA GLU A 31 -13.90 11.99 -1.62
C GLU A 31 -14.12 11.46 -0.20
N LYS A 32 -13.13 10.79 0.40
CA LYS A 32 -13.17 10.36 1.81
C LYS A 32 -13.32 11.56 2.76
N ILE A 33 -12.60 12.66 2.53
CA ILE A 33 -12.77 13.90 3.31
C ILE A 33 -14.21 14.44 3.20
N ASN A 34 -14.79 14.41 2.00
CA ASN A 34 -16.16 14.86 1.76
C ASN A 34 -17.19 13.94 2.41
N ALA A 35 -16.97 12.62 2.41
CA ALA A 35 -17.84 11.66 3.09
C ALA A 35 -17.81 11.88 4.62
N VAL A 36 -16.61 12.02 5.21
CA VAL A 36 -16.44 12.24 6.66
C VAL A 36 -17.15 13.51 7.13
N THR A 37 -17.06 14.61 6.40
CA THR A 37 -17.77 15.84 6.79
C THR A 37 -19.29 15.69 6.71
N ARG A 38 -19.82 14.99 5.70
CA ARG A 38 -21.25 14.68 5.63
C ARG A 38 -21.70 13.79 6.78
N PHE A 39 -20.93 12.77 7.14
CA PHE A 39 -21.20 11.92 8.29
C PHE A 39 -21.35 12.73 9.57
N ILE A 40 -20.43 13.66 9.82
CA ILE A 40 -20.46 14.51 11.03
C ILE A 40 -21.69 15.44 11.01
N ILE A 41 -22.02 16.03 9.87
CA ILE A 41 -23.22 16.88 9.73
C ILE A 41 -24.49 16.07 10.03
N TYR A 42 -24.68 14.92 9.38
CA TYR A 42 -25.86 14.08 9.58
C TYR A 42 -25.94 13.52 11.00
N GLY A 43 -24.81 13.06 11.54
CA GLY A 43 -24.69 12.59 12.91
C GLY A 43 -25.04 13.68 13.93
N SER A 44 -24.60 14.92 13.71
CA SER A 44 -24.91 16.03 14.62
C SER A 44 -26.39 16.40 14.63
N VAL A 45 -27.04 16.39 13.45
CA VAL A 45 -28.48 16.64 13.34
C VAL A 45 -29.26 15.50 14.01
N LEU A 46 -28.88 14.24 13.78
CA LEU A 46 -29.51 13.09 14.41
C LEU A 46 -29.37 13.14 15.94
N LEU A 47 -28.16 13.43 16.45
CA LEU A 47 -27.90 13.56 17.88
C LEU A 47 -28.66 14.73 18.51
N TYR A 48 -28.79 15.85 17.80
CA TYR A 48 -29.63 16.97 18.22
C TYR A 48 -31.10 16.55 18.37
N LEU A 49 -31.65 15.77 17.44
CA LEU A 49 -33.02 15.27 17.55
C LEU A 49 -33.22 14.31 18.73
N VAL A 50 -32.20 13.54 19.11
CA VAL A 50 -32.29 12.59 20.24
C VAL A 50 -32.13 13.29 21.60
N ARG A 51 -31.15 14.19 21.73
CA ARG A 51 -30.82 14.83 23.02
C ARG A 51 -31.51 16.19 23.24
N GLY A 52 -31.91 16.88 22.18
CA GLY A 52 -32.53 18.21 22.24
C GLY A 52 -31.57 19.37 22.59
N GLU A 53 -30.28 19.10 22.76
CA GLU A 53 -29.28 20.11 23.14
C GLU A 53 -28.71 20.84 21.91
N SER A 54 -28.95 22.16 21.82
CA SER A 54 -28.47 22.98 20.70
C SER A 54 -26.95 23.07 20.59
N LEU A 55 -26.21 22.81 21.68
CA LEU A 55 -24.75 22.75 21.69
C LEU A 55 -24.21 21.70 20.70
N ILE A 56 -24.96 20.62 20.45
CA ILE A 56 -24.57 19.53 19.55
C ILE A 56 -24.41 20.02 18.10
N LEU A 57 -25.16 21.04 17.69
CA LEU A 57 -25.06 21.64 16.36
C LEU A 57 -23.74 22.39 16.13
N LEU A 58 -22.94 22.62 17.17
CA LEU A 58 -21.64 23.28 17.08
C LEU A 58 -20.50 22.29 16.70
N ILE A 59 -20.71 20.99 16.90
CA ILE A 59 -19.77 19.91 16.53
C ILE A 59 -19.37 19.96 15.05
N PRO A 60 -20.29 19.99 14.05
CA PRO A 60 -19.90 20.03 12.65
C PRO A 60 -19.08 21.27 12.32
N LEU A 61 -19.36 22.41 12.95
CA LEU A 61 -18.65 23.67 12.71
C LEU A 61 -17.19 23.60 13.19
N ILE A 62 -16.95 23.10 14.40
CA ILE A 62 -15.59 22.86 14.90
C ILE A 62 -14.86 21.85 14.02
N SER A 63 -15.52 20.74 13.66
CA SER A 63 -14.89 19.68 12.87
C SER A 63 -14.47 20.16 11.48
N MET A 64 -15.26 21.03 10.83
CA MET A 64 -14.91 21.63 9.54
C MET A 64 -13.67 22.53 9.66
N ILE A 65 -13.54 23.31 10.74
CA ILE A 65 -12.34 24.12 10.98
C ILE A 65 -11.10 23.23 11.13
N ILE A 66 -11.21 22.15 11.91
CA ILE A 66 -10.10 21.19 12.09
C ILE A 66 -9.71 20.56 10.75
N ILE A 67 -10.68 20.06 9.99
CA ILE A 67 -10.44 19.43 8.68
C ILE A 67 -9.84 20.42 7.69
N TYR A 68 -10.30 21.68 7.68
CA TYR A 68 -9.71 22.73 6.86
C TYR A 68 -8.22 22.94 7.20
N CYS A 69 -7.88 23.05 8.49
CA CYS A 69 -6.50 23.18 8.94
C CYS A 69 -5.66 21.95 8.56
N LEU A 70 -6.18 20.74 8.72
CA LEU A 70 -5.48 19.51 8.34
C LEU A 70 -5.17 19.46 6.85
N VAL A 71 -6.14 19.80 5.99
CA VAL A 71 -5.98 19.75 4.53
C VAL A 71 -5.05 20.86 4.03
N LYS A 72 -5.11 22.07 4.61
CA LYS A 72 -4.29 23.22 4.17
C LYS A 72 -2.89 23.26 4.75
N TRP A 73 -2.74 22.94 6.03
CA TRP A 73 -1.43 22.96 6.71
C TRP A 73 -0.70 21.62 6.64
N GLY A 74 -1.35 20.57 6.15
CA GLY A 74 -0.70 19.29 5.88
C GLY A 74 -0.13 18.63 7.13
N LEU A 75 -0.76 18.84 8.29
CA LEU A 75 -0.36 18.23 9.56
C LEU A 75 -0.45 16.70 9.41
N GLY A 76 0.70 16.02 9.28
CA GLY A 76 0.82 14.56 9.26
C GLY A 76 0.41 13.82 7.97
N LEU A 77 -0.06 14.52 6.94
CA LEU A 77 -0.62 13.88 5.73
C LEU A 77 0.37 13.64 4.58
N LYS A 78 1.54 14.27 4.60
CA LYS A 78 2.60 13.99 3.61
C LYS A 78 3.08 12.54 3.71
N GLU A 79 3.21 12.01 4.93
CA GLU A 79 3.61 10.61 5.17
C GLU A 79 2.54 9.62 4.68
N LEU A 80 1.25 9.89 4.92
CA LEU A 80 0.16 9.06 4.38
C LEU A 80 0.08 9.08 2.84
N LYS A 81 0.40 10.22 2.21
CA LYS A 81 0.37 10.35 0.74
C LYS A 81 1.49 9.54 0.07
N GLU A 82 2.62 9.35 0.74
CA GLU A 82 3.66 8.40 0.29
C GLU A 82 3.22 6.94 0.43
N TYR A 83 2.40 6.61 1.43
CA TYR A 83 1.84 5.26 1.59
C TYR A 83 0.75 4.87 0.58
N PHE A 84 -0.02 5.84 0.06
CA PHE A 84 -1.08 5.59 -0.93
C PHE A 84 -0.66 5.86 -2.39
N GLY A 85 0.56 6.35 -2.60
CA GLY A 85 1.13 6.57 -3.92
C GLY A 85 1.80 5.32 -4.48
N GLU A 86 1.10 4.20 -4.54
CA GLU A 86 1.57 3.04 -5.31
C GLU A 86 1.63 3.43 -6.78
N LYS A 87 2.86 3.61 -7.28
CA LYS A 87 3.13 3.41 -8.69
C LYS A 87 2.90 1.93 -8.91
N GLU A 88 1.81 1.56 -9.58
CA GLU A 88 1.68 0.26 -10.23
C GLU A 88 2.86 0.13 -11.21
N GLU A 89 3.95 -0.47 -10.76
CA GLU A 89 4.95 -1.00 -11.69
C GLU A 89 4.26 -2.15 -12.41
N GLN A 90 4.11 -2.03 -13.73
CA GLN A 90 3.67 -3.14 -14.57
C GLN A 90 4.69 -4.27 -14.43
N ILE A 91 4.39 -5.23 -13.54
CA ILE A 91 5.16 -6.45 -13.39
C ILE A 91 4.92 -7.26 -14.66
N ASN A 92 5.97 -7.43 -15.47
CA ASN A 92 5.97 -8.39 -16.57
C ASN A 92 5.53 -9.77 -16.05
N ASP A 93 4.57 -10.39 -16.73
CA ASP A 93 3.77 -11.55 -16.28
C ASP A 93 4.52 -12.88 -16.03
N ASP A 94 5.85 -12.93 -16.14
CA ASP A 94 6.63 -14.17 -16.11
C ASP A 94 7.37 -14.42 -14.78
N CYS A 95 6.79 -14.04 -13.63
CA CYS A 95 7.38 -14.31 -12.31
C CYS A 95 6.43 -15.05 -11.35
N LEU A 96 7.01 -15.87 -10.48
CA LEU A 96 6.30 -16.62 -9.45
C LEU A 96 5.89 -15.67 -8.32
N LYS A 97 4.58 -15.58 -8.06
CA LYS A 97 4.01 -14.77 -6.97
C LYS A 97 3.92 -15.57 -5.66
N PRO A 98 3.88 -14.89 -4.49
CA PRO A 98 3.62 -15.51 -3.21
C PRO A 98 2.32 -16.32 -3.23
N SER A 99 2.31 -17.47 -2.56
CA SER A 99 1.11 -18.30 -2.41
C SER A 99 0.97 -18.77 -0.96
N LEU A 100 -0.24 -19.18 -0.56
CA LEU A 100 -0.50 -19.68 0.79
C LEU A 100 0.43 -20.85 1.18
N ASN A 101 0.76 -21.72 0.22
CA ASN A 101 1.62 -22.89 0.44
C ASN A 101 3.12 -22.55 0.39
N ASN A 102 3.49 -21.44 -0.25
CA ASN A 102 4.88 -20.97 -0.36
C ASN A 102 4.91 -19.43 -0.33
N PRO A 103 4.76 -18.81 0.86
CA PRO A 103 4.72 -17.35 0.99
C PRO A 103 6.00 -16.69 0.47
N PHE A 104 7.16 -17.29 0.74
CA PHE A 104 8.47 -16.72 0.39
C PHE A 104 8.98 -17.12 -1.00
N MET A 105 8.20 -17.88 -1.77
CA MET A 105 8.54 -18.33 -3.14
C MET A 105 9.86 -19.12 -3.23
N ASN A 106 10.30 -19.73 -2.12
CA ASN A 106 11.54 -20.49 -2.06
C ASN A 106 11.44 -21.79 -2.88
N VAL A 107 12.59 -22.32 -3.31
CA VAL A 107 12.65 -23.62 -4.00
C VAL A 107 12.33 -24.75 -3.06
N MET A 108 11.25 -25.47 -3.33
CA MET A 108 10.87 -26.67 -2.60
C MET A 108 11.34 -27.92 -3.37
N PRO A 109 11.65 -29.02 -2.68
CA PRO A 109 12.08 -30.26 -3.33
C PRO A 109 11.08 -30.86 -4.34
N GLY A 110 9.79 -30.54 -4.19
CA GLY A 110 8.72 -31.04 -5.06
C GLY A 110 8.38 -30.14 -6.26
N ASP A 111 9.10 -29.03 -6.45
CA ASP A 111 8.78 -28.08 -7.52
C ASP A 111 9.21 -28.59 -8.90
N SER A 112 8.47 -28.17 -9.93
CA SER A 112 8.80 -28.48 -11.33
C SER A 112 10.10 -27.81 -11.76
N ARG A 113 10.89 -28.50 -12.60
CA ARG A 113 12.15 -27.98 -13.15
C ARG A 113 11.98 -26.70 -13.96
N ASP A 114 10.80 -26.52 -14.56
CA ASP A 114 10.47 -25.35 -15.38
C ASP A 114 9.83 -24.20 -14.58
N ARG A 115 9.97 -24.22 -13.23
CA ARG A 115 9.42 -23.15 -12.40
C ARG A 115 10.03 -21.78 -12.78
N PRO A 116 9.22 -20.72 -12.91
CA PRO A 116 9.75 -19.38 -13.08
C PRO A 116 10.42 -18.90 -11.78
N GLU A 117 11.22 -17.85 -11.92
CA GLU A 117 11.85 -17.16 -10.79
C GLU A 117 10.83 -16.42 -9.94
N ALA A 118 11.14 -16.21 -8.67
CA ALA A 118 10.33 -15.35 -7.80
C ALA A 118 10.28 -13.92 -8.32
N CYS A 119 9.13 -13.26 -8.12
CA CYS A 119 9.00 -11.84 -8.42
C CYS A 119 9.96 -10.98 -7.58
N SER A 120 10.34 -9.82 -8.12
CA SER A 120 11.14 -8.84 -7.39
C SER A 120 10.44 -8.41 -6.10
N TYR A 121 11.23 -8.06 -5.09
CA TYR A 121 10.73 -7.53 -3.83
C TYR A 121 10.30 -6.07 -4.01
N THR A 122 9.02 -5.86 -4.29
CA THR A 122 8.32 -4.58 -4.36
C THR A 122 7.36 -4.46 -3.18
N GLN A 123 6.77 -3.28 -2.98
CA GLN A 123 5.81 -3.08 -1.89
C GLN A 123 4.59 -4.01 -2.01
N ASP A 124 4.15 -4.29 -3.24
CA ASP A 124 3.02 -5.18 -3.51
C ASP A 124 3.36 -6.64 -3.20
N THR A 125 4.54 -7.11 -3.61
CA THR A 125 4.96 -8.48 -3.31
C THR A 125 5.22 -8.65 -1.82
N LYS A 126 5.73 -7.62 -1.12
CA LYS A 126 5.84 -7.61 0.34
C LYS A 126 4.49 -7.86 1.02
N LYS A 127 3.45 -7.11 0.64
CA LYS A 127 2.09 -7.29 1.18
C LYS A 127 1.58 -8.71 0.94
N GLN A 128 1.75 -9.23 -0.28
CA GLN A 128 1.35 -10.59 -0.62
C GLN A 128 2.09 -11.67 0.19
N ILE A 129 3.37 -11.45 0.50
CA ILE A 129 4.15 -12.35 1.36
C ILE A 129 3.60 -12.30 2.80
N GLU A 130 3.38 -11.10 3.33
CA GLU A 130 2.84 -10.88 4.68
C GLU A 130 1.45 -11.51 4.83
N ASP A 131 0.52 -11.22 3.91
CA ASP A 131 -0.83 -11.79 3.88
C ASP A 131 -0.82 -13.33 3.83
N ALA A 132 0.05 -13.91 3.01
CA ALA A 132 0.17 -15.36 2.89
C ALA A 132 0.80 -15.99 4.14
N PHE A 133 1.78 -15.34 4.75
CA PHE A 133 2.46 -15.80 5.97
C PHE A 133 1.56 -15.72 7.22
N GLU A 134 0.74 -14.66 7.31
CA GLU A 134 -0.12 -14.37 8.46
C GLU A 134 -1.45 -15.14 8.43
N SER A 135 -1.86 -15.66 7.27
CA SER A 135 -3.15 -16.34 7.03
C SER A 135 -3.56 -17.41 8.05
N ASN A 136 -2.62 -18.08 8.73
CA ASN A 136 -2.88 -19.09 9.76
C ASN A 136 -2.05 -18.86 11.04
N LEU A 137 -1.60 -17.64 11.27
CA LEU A 137 -0.75 -17.26 12.38
C LEU A 137 -1.58 -16.57 13.47
N TYR A 138 -1.46 -17.03 14.72
CA TYR A 138 -2.07 -16.33 15.85
C TYR A 138 -1.18 -15.17 16.27
N GLU A 139 -1.64 -13.95 16.03
CA GLU A 139 -0.92 -12.74 16.36
C GLU A 139 -1.24 -12.23 17.76
N ASP A 140 -0.24 -11.67 18.43
CA ASP A 140 -0.43 -10.92 19.67
C ASP A 140 -0.79 -9.48 19.33
N ILE A 141 -1.88 -8.98 19.91
CA ILE A 141 -2.36 -7.59 19.77
C ILE A 141 -1.27 -6.59 20.22
N ASN A 142 -0.36 -7.01 21.09
CA ASN A 142 0.74 -6.18 21.56
C ASN A 142 1.95 -6.14 20.59
N ASP A 143 2.01 -6.99 19.57
CA ASP A 143 3.10 -7.03 18.58
C ASP A 143 2.79 -6.18 17.34
N ILE A 144 2.80 -4.86 17.53
CA ILE A 144 2.54 -3.88 16.47
C ILE A 144 3.60 -3.92 15.35
N TYR A 145 4.78 -4.49 15.63
CA TYR A 145 5.93 -4.50 14.72
C TYR A 145 6.16 -5.85 14.03
N GLY A 146 5.32 -6.87 14.28
CA GLY A 146 5.45 -8.20 13.69
C GLY A 146 6.75 -8.93 14.04
N ARG A 147 7.38 -8.64 15.18
CA ARG A 147 8.72 -9.17 15.49
C ARG A 147 8.71 -10.48 16.27
N ASN A 148 7.64 -10.77 16.99
CA ASN A 148 7.58 -11.89 17.92
C ASN A 148 7.35 -13.21 17.22
N ASN A 149 6.76 -13.20 16.02
CA ASN A 149 6.50 -14.39 15.21
C ASN A 149 7.71 -14.93 14.44
N SER A 150 8.93 -14.56 14.82
CA SER A 150 10.17 -15.00 14.18
C SER A 150 10.25 -14.69 12.67
N GLN A 151 9.53 -13.67 12.20
CA GLN A 151 9.51 -13.26 10.78
C GLN A 151 10.92 -13.07 10.19
N ARG A 152 11.88 -12.57 11.00
CA ARG A 152 13.29 -12.41 10.60
C ARG A 152 13.96 -13.72 10.14
N GLN A 153 13.51 -14.88 10.63
CA GLN A 153 14.09 -16.17 10.28
C GLN A 153 13.62 -16.66 8.90
N PHE A 154 12.52 -16.10 8.40
CA PHE A 154 11.94 -16.45 7.11
C PHE A 154 12.26 -15.37 6.08
N TYR A 155 12.95 -15.78 5.01
CA TYR A 155 13.35 -14.89 3.93
C TYR A 155 13.39 -15.66 2.62
N THR A 156 13.29 -14.92 1.51
CA THR A 156 13.49 -15.47 0.17
C THR A 156 14.98 -15.67 -0.09
N MET A 157 15.36 -16.86 -0.51
CA MET A 157 16.74 -17.21 -0.83
C MET A 157 17.21 -16.48 -2.10
N PRO A 158 18.51 -16.17 -2.24
CA PRO A 158 19.01 -15.48 -3.43
C PRO A 158 18.81 -16.25 -4.75
N ASN A 159 18.70 -17.57 -4.68
CA ASN A 159 18.37 -18.40 -5.83
C ASN A 159 16.95 -18.96 -5.70
N THR A 160 16.06 -18.51 -6.58
CA THR A 160 14.65 -18.93 -6.66
C THR A 160 14.32 -19.66 -7.96
N ALA A 161 15.31 -20.01 -8.79
CA ALA A 161 15.10 -20.86 -9.97
C ALA A 161 15.63 -22.29 -9.73
N ILE A 162 15.07 -23.25 -10.46
CA ILE A 162 15.67 -24.58 -10.57
C ILE A 162 16.71 -24.52 -11.70
N ALA A 163 17.96 -24.81 -11.32
CA ALA A 163 19.20 -24.33 -11.94
C ALA A 163 19.61 -22.93 -11.47
N ASN A 164 20.82 -22.82 -10.96
CA ASN A 164 21.43 -21.55 -10.60
C ASN A 164 21.82 -20.78 -11.87
N LYS A 165 21.69 -19.45 -11.82
CA LYS A 165 22.10 -18.54 -12.90
C LYS A 165 23.62 -18.35 -12.97
N GLN A 166 24.35 -19.44 -13.19
CA GLN A 166 25.81 -19.42 -13.21
C GLN A 166 26.36 -18.50 -14.30
N THR A 167 25.77 -18.52 -15.49
CA THR A 167 26.19 -17.67 -16.62
C THR A 167 26.03 -16.19 -16.30
N ASP A 168 24.89 -15.79 -15.73
CA ASP A 168 24.63 -14.39 -15.37
C ASP A 168 25.58 -13.92 -14.27
N PHE A 169 25.85 -14.78 -13.29
CA PHE A 169 26.84 -14.48 -12.25
C PHE A 169 28.26 -14.35 -12.81
N ALA A 170 28.66 -15.22 -13.75
CA ALA A 170 29.96 -15.13 -14.41
C ALA A 170 30.08 -13.86 -15.26
N ASN A 171 29.01 -13.51 -16.00
CA ASN A 171 28.94 -12.25 -16.74
C ASN A 171 29.06 -11.06 -15.79
N TRP A 172 28.36 -11.08 -14.65
CA TRP A 172 28.47 -10.01 -13.65
C TRP A 172 29.90 -9.85 -13.10
N LEU A 173 30.65 -10.94 -12.90
CA LEU A 173 32.03 -10.89 -12.42
C LEU A 173 33.04 -10.44 -13.47
N TYR A 174 32.92 -10.97 -14.69
CA TYR A 174 34.01 -10.93 -15.67
C TYR A 174 33.71 -10.07 -16.91
N ASN A 175 32.45 -9.71 -17.16
CA ASN A 175 32.07 -8.90 -18.31
C ASN A 175 32.32 -7.40 -18.06
N ASN A 176 33.59 -7.05 -17.84
CA ASN A 176 34.04 -5.69 -17.58
C ASN A 176 34.30 -4.88 -18.86
N GLY A 177 33.70 -5.29 -19.98
CA GLY A 177 33.93 -4.71 -21.31
C GLY A 177 35.17 -5.26 -22.02
N PRO A 178 35.48 -4.75 -23.22
CA PRO A 178 36.58 -5.25 -24.04
C PRO A 178 37.94 -4.97 -23.40
N THR A 179 38.83 -5.94 -23.47
CA THR A 179 40.21 -5.79 -22.98
C THR A 179 41.06 -4.99 -23.98
N LYS A 180 42.18 -4.37 -23.53
CA LYS A 180 43.14 -3.70 -24.43
C LYS A 180 43.73 -4.63 -25.49
N LYS A 181 43.71 -5.95 -25.26
CA LYS A 181 44.09 -6.97 -26.25
C LYS A 181 43.04 -7.10 -27.36
N GLU A 182 41.77 -6.92 -27.04
CA GLU A 182 40.65 -7.00 -27.98
C GLU A 182 40.43 -5.69 -28.72
N ASN A 183 40.69 -4.53 -28.09
CA ASN A 183 40.62 -3.23 -28.73
C ASN A 183 41.86 -2.34 -28.45
N PRO A 184 42.82 -2.27 -29.39
CA PRO A 184 44.02 -1.43 -29.26
C PRO A 184 43.76 0.09 -29.30
N SER A 185 42.54 0.53 -29.61
CA SER A 185 42.22 1.96 -29.84
C SER A 185 41.93 2.74 -28.55
N TRP A 186 41.85 2.09 -27.39
CA TRP A 186 41.62 2.75 -26.10
C TRP A 186 42.95 3.32 -25.55
N LYS A 187 43.11 4.65 -25.61
CA LYS A 187 44.20 5.39 -24.97
C LYS A 187 44.08 5.32 -23.45
#